data_AF-A0A250E4X8-F1
#
_entry.id   AF-A0A250E4X8-F1
#
_cell.length_a   1.000
_cell.length_b   1.000
_cell.length_c   1.000
_cell.angle_alpha   90.00
_cell.angle_beta   90.00
_cell.angle_gamma   90.00
#
_symmetry.space_group_name_H-M   'P 1'
#
loop_
_entity.id
_entity.type
_entity.pdbx_description
1 polymer ?
#
loop_
_entity_poly.entity_id
_entity_poly.type
_entity_poly.pdbx_seq_one_letter_code
_entity_poly.pdbx_strand_id
1 'polypeptide(L)'
;MNIFFRFLLLIIALSALTYFSLEAIVNKYEISSFLGISQISLFHFSLSVCVISVIYTIHSFLKKYTAFAFLGTALIRMIAIIIFIFPLIKNTEKTPISDALFVVIPYFIFTIVEAIFTIKLIKPKAEK
;
A
#
# COMPACT_ATOMS: atom_id res chain seq x y z
N MET A 1 -1.25 -11.23 -20.40
CA MET A 1 -1.42 -11.20 -18.93
C MET A 1 -2.48 -10.17 -18.56
N ASN A 2 -3.50 -10.56 -17.81
CA ASN A 2 -4.58 -9.67 -17.34
C ASN A 2 -3.97 -8.48 -16.57
N ILE A 3 -4.60 -7.31 -16.64
CA ILE A 3 -4.15 -6.10 -15.95
C ILE A 3 -4.05 -6.32 -14.44
N PHE A 4 -4.98 -7.09 -13.87
CA PHE A 4 -4.95 -7.49 -12.47
C PHE A 4 -3.62 -8.18 -12.10
N PHE A 5 -3.25 -9.25 -12.81
CA PHE A 5 -2.02 -10.00 -12.54
C PHE A 5 -0.75 -9.15 -12.72
N ARG A 6 -0.73 -8.24 -13.69
CA ARG A 6 0.39 -7.29 -13.86
C ARG A 6 0.57 -6.40 -12.63
N PHE A 7 -0.52 -5.87 -12.09
CA PHE A 7 -0.46 -5.03 -10.90
C PHE A 7 -0.23 -5.81 -9.62
N LEU A 8 -0.72 -7.05 -9.52
CA LEU A 8 -0.39 -7.95 -8.42
C LEU A 8 1.11 -8.23 -8.36
N LEU A 9 1.73 -8.55 -9.50
CA LEU A 9 3.19 -8.74 -9.58
C LEU A 9 3.95 -7.45 -9.26
N LEU A 10 3.45 -6.29 -9.71
CA LEU A 10 4.02 -4.99 -9.35
C LEU A 10 3.96 -4.73 -7.84
N ILE A 11 2.84 -5.07 -7.19
CA ILE A 11 2.69 -4.97 -5.74
C ILE A 11 3.67 -5.91 -5.02
N ILE A 12 3.81 -7.16 -5.47
CA ILE A 12 4.80 -8.10 -4.91
C ILE A 12 6.23 -7.53 -5.02
N ALA A 13 6.60 -7.06 -6.21
CA ALA A 13 7.91 -6.47 -6.45
C ALA A 13 8.14 -5.20 -5.60
N LEU A 14 7.12 -4.35 -5.48
CA LEU A 14 7.19 -3.13 -4.68
C LEU A 14 7.29 -3.46 -3.18
N SER A 15 6.54 -4.44 -2.68
CA SER A 15 6.63 -4.91 -1.30
C SER A 15 8.00 -5.51 -0.97
N ALA A 16 8.56 -6.30 -1.88
CA ALA A 16 9.93 -6.80 -1.74
C ALA A 16 10.94 -5.65 -1.71
N LEU A 17 10.81 -4.68 -2.63
CA LEU A 17 11.68 -3.49 -2.67
C LEU A 17 11.57 -2.68 -1.37
N THR A 18 10.36 -2.45 -0.86
CA THR A 18 10.14 -1.77 0.42
C THR A 18 10.82 -2.52 1.56
N TYR A 19 10.60 -3.84 1.67
CA TYR A 19 11.23 -4.66 2.70
C TYR A 19 12.74 -4.55 2.68
N PHE A 20 13.39 -4.82 1.54
CA PHE A 20 14.85 -4.77 1.43
C PHE A 20 15.41 -3.36 1.64
N SER A 21 14.71 -2.32 1.17
CA SER A 21 15.15 -0.93 1.37
C SER A 21 15.11 -0.53 2.83
N LEU A 22 14.02 -0.85 3.54
CA LEU A 22 13.86 -0.55 4.95
C LEU A 22 14.84 -1.36 5.81
N GLU A 23 15.01 -2.64 5.51
CA GLU A 23 15.97 -3.53 6.18
C GLU A 23 17.41 -3.00 6.02
N ALA A 24 17.78 -2.55 4.82
CA ALA A 24 19.09 -1.96 4.57
C ALA A 24 19.30 -0.64 5.34
N ILE A 25 18.26 0.21 5.44
CA ILE A 25 18.31 1.46 6.22
C ILE A 25 18.46 1.16 7.70
N VAL A 26 17.63 0.27 8.24
CA VAL A 26 17.65 -0.12 9.66
C VAL A 26 19.01 -0.68 10.06
N ASN A 27 19.56 -1.60 9.27
CA ASN A 27 20.84 -2.21 9.57
C ASN A 27 22.02 -1.24 9.39
N LYS A 28 21.96 -0.32 8.42
CA LYS A 28 23.03 0.65 8.18
C LYS A 28 23.12 1.74 9.24
N TYR A 29 21.97 2.18 9.76
CA TYR A 29 21.89 3.28 10.71
C TYR A 29 21.59 2.82 12.14
N GLU A 30 21.59 1.51 12.40
CA GLU A 30 21.32 0.87 13.69
C GLU A 30 20.01 1.38 14.34
N ILE A 31 18.99 1.62 13.50
CA ILE A 31 17.69 2.15 13.94
C ILE A 31 16.89 1.01 14.56
N SER A 32 16.47 1.15 15.80
CA SER A 32 15.49 0.23 16.37
C SER A 32 14.12 0.44 15.71
N SER A 33 13.48 -0.65 15.27
CA SER A 33 12.10 -0.61 14.76
C SER A 33 11.16 -1.33 15.72
N PHE A 34 10.24 -0.58 16.32
CA PHE A 34 9.24 -1.09 17.26
C PHE A 34 8.16 -1.91 16.55
N LEU A 35 7.71 -1.45 15.38
CA LEU A 35 6.71 -2.18 14.57
C LEU A 35 7.32 -3.34 13.79
N GLY A 36 8.63 -3.33 13.53
CA GLY A 36 9.30 -4.39 12.80
C GLY A 36 9.04 -4.33 11.28
N ILE A 37 10.12 -4.40 10.51
CA ILE A 37 10.10 -4.17 9.05
C ILE A 37 9.26 -5.20 8.30
N SER A 38 9.26 -6.45 8.78
CA SER A 38 8.41 -7.52 8.23
C SER A 38 6.92 -7.22 8.39
N GLN A 39 6.51 -6.68 9.54
CA GLN A 39 5.10 -6.38 9.83
C GLN A 39 4.63 -5.19 8.99
N ILE A 40 5.45 -4.14 8.90
CA ILE A 40 5.20 -2.97 8.04
C ILE A 40 5.02 -3.42 6.58
N SER A 41 5.96 -4.22 6.07
CA SER A 41 5.95 -4.66 4.67
C SER A 41 4.75 -5.56 4.36
N LEU A 42 4.44 -6.51 5.24
CA LEU A 42 3.27 -7.39 5.10
C LEU A 42 1.95 -6.62 5.20
N PHE A 43 1.89 -5.61 6.06
CA PHE A 43 0.72 -4.75 6.19
C PHE A 43 0.43 -4.00 4.88
N HIS A 44 1.43 -3.33 4.29
CA HIS A 44 1.24 -2.63 3.01
C HIS A 44 0.90 -3.60 1.88
N PHE A 45 1.58 -4.75 1.80
CA PHE A 45 1.29 -5.79 0.82
C PHE A 45 -0.17 -6.25 0.90
N SER A 46 -0.60 -6.69 2.08
CA SER A 46 -1.93 -7.26 2.29
C SER A 46 -3.03 -6.23 2.01
N LEU A 47 -2.81 -4.99 2.47
CA LEU A 47 -3.74 -3.89 2.24
C LEU A 47 -3.84 -3.55 0.75
N SER A 48 -2.72 -3.49 0.02
CA SER A 48 -2.74 -3.26 -1.42
C SER A 48 -3.42 -4.36 -2.21
N VAL A 49 -3.17 -5.63 -1.87
CA VAL A 49 -3.86 -6.77 -2.48
C VAL A 49 -5.37 -6.66 -2.27
N CYS A 50 -5.82 -6.29 -1.06
CA CYS A 50 -7.23 -6.06 -0.77
C CYS A 50 -7.79 -4.91 -1.63
N VAL A 51 -7.12 -3.75 -1.67
CA VAL A 51 -7.55 -2.58 -2.44
C VAL A 51 -7.70 -2.89 -3.92
N ILE A 52 -6.69 -3.47 -4.58
CA ILE A 52 -6.79 -3.78 -6.01
C ILE A 52 -7.86 -4.84 -6.30
N SER A 53 -8.09 -5.78 -5.36
CA SER A 53 -9.12 -6.81 -5.50
C SER A 53 -10.52 -6.23 -5.42
N VAL A 54 -10.77 -5.31 -4.48
CA VAL A 54 -12.04 -4.59 -4.38
C VAL A 54 -12.29 -3.76 -5.64
N ILE A 55 -11.30 -2.96 -6.07
CA ILE A 55 -11.42 -2.12 -7.26
C ILE A 55 -11.70 -2.99 -8.51
N TYR A 56 -10.97 -4.09 -8.68
CA TYR A 56 -11.14 -4.97 -9.83
C TYR A 56 -12.51 -5.68 -9.81
N THR A 57 -12.98 -6.08 -8.63
CA THR A 57 -14.30 -6.69 -8.46
C THR A 57 -15.39 -5.69 -8.84
N ILE A 58 -15.36 -4.47 -8.29
CA ILE A 58 -16.32 -3.43 -8.64
C ILE A 58 -16.24 -3.09 -10.12
N HIS A 59 -15.05 -3.00 -10.71
CA HIS A 59 -14.92 -2.77 -12.15
C HIS A 59 -15.58 -3.88 -12.99
N SER A 60 -15.49 -5.14 -12.54
CA SER A 60 -16.03 -6.28 -13.27
C SER A 60 -17.57 -6.29 -13.32
N PHE A 61 -18.25 -5.87 -12.24
CA PHE A 61 -19.71 -5.87 -12.14
C PHE A 61 -20.35 -4.50 -12.40
N LEU A 62 -19.65 -3.42 -12.05
CA LEU A 62 -20.18 -2.07 -11.87
C LEU A 62 -19.17 -1.02 -12.37
N LYS A 63 -18.73 -1.13 -13.63
CA LYS A 63 -17.68 -0.28 -14.27
C LYS A 63 -17.80 1.21 -13.94
N LYS A 64 -19.02 1.76 -13.94
CA LYS A 64 -19.32 3.17 -13.62
C LYS A 64 -18.79 3.61 -12.25
N TYR A 65 -18.67 2.69 -11.30
CA TYR A 65 -18.27 2.96 -9.92
C TYR A 65 -16.80 2.66 -9.61
N THR A 66 -15.98 2.35 -10.62
CA THR A 66 -14.55 2.00 -10.43
C THR A 66 -13.77 3.11 -9.70
N ALA A 67 -13.97 4.37 -10.08
CA ALA A 67 -13.32 5.51 -9.41
C ALA A 67 -13.80 5.69 -7.96
N PHE A 68 -15.10 5.48 -7.71
CA PHE A 68 -15.66 5.53 -6.36
C PHE A 68 -15.12 4.39 -5.48
N ALA A 69 -14.89 3.21 -6.05
CA ALA A 69 -14.26 2.10 -5.34
C ALA A 69 -12.83 2.47 -4.90
N PHE A 70 -12.05 3.13 -5.76
CA PHE A 70 -10.73 3.64 -5.38
C PHE A 70 -10.82 4.69 -4.26
N LEU A 71 -11.73 5.68 -4.36
CA LEU A 71 -11.90 6.69 -3.31
C LEU A 71 -12.27 6.06 -1.96
N GLY A 72 -13.24 5.13 -1.95
CA GLY A 72 -13.66 4.44 -0.73
C GLY A 72 -12.54 3.60 -0.12
N THR A 73 -11.81 2.85 -0.95
CA THR A 73 -10.68 2.04 -0.48
C THR A 73 -9.47 2.88 -0.03
N ALA A 74 -9.23 4.04 -0.64
CA ALA A 74 -8.22 4.99 -0.18
C ALA A 74 -8.54 5.54 1.22
N LEU A 75 -9.81 5.83 1.49
CA LEU A 75 -10.25 6.24 2.83
C LEU A 75 -10.08 5.12 3.86
N ILE A 76 -10.48 3.89 3.51
CA ILE A 76 -10.28 2.71 4.37
C ILE A 76 -8.79 2.49 4.65
N ARG A 77 -7.93 2.65 3.64
CA ARG A 77 -6.48 2.55 3.78
C ARG A 77 -5.93 3.58 4.76
N MET A 78 -6.37 4.83 4.66
CA MET A 78 -5.96 5.88 5.60
C MET A 78 -6.33 5.52 7.03
N ILE A 79 -7.54 5.03 7.27
CA ILE A 79 -7.97 4.55 8.60
C ILE A 79 -7.10 3.37 9.06
N ALA A 80 -6.82 2.41 8.19
CA ALA A 80 -5.98 1.26 8.51
C ALA A 80 -4.55 1.68 8.91
N ILE A 81 -3.99 2.70 8.24
CA ILE A 81 -2.68 3.27 8.60
C ILE A 81 -2.71 3.91 9.99
N ILE A 82 -3.76 4.68 10.29
CA ILE A 82 -3.92 5.30 11.62
C ILE A 82 -3.98 4.22 12.71
N ILE A 83 -4.75 3.16 12.48
CA ILE A 83 -4.86 2.02 13.40
C ILE A 83 -3.50 1.31 13.56
N PHE A 84 -2.77 1.11 12.46
CA PHE A 84 -1.47 0.43 12.48
C PHE A 84 -0.38 1.23 13.21
N ILE A 85 -0.42 2.57 13.09
CA ILE A 85 0.50 3.48 13.78
C ILE A 85 0.09 3.71 15.25
N PHE A 86 -1.17 3.46 15.62
CA PHE A 86 -1.69 3.72 16.96
C PHE A 86 -0.82 3.19 18.13
N PRO A 87 -0.20 2.00 18.07
CA PRO A 87 0.71 1.53 19.12
C PRO A 87 1.92 2.43 19.36
N LEU A 88 2.37 3.19 18.36
CA LEU A 88 3.48 4.13 18.48
C LEU A 88 3.12 5.32 19.38
N ILE A 89 1.86 5.76 19.36
CA ILE A 89 1.38 6.90 20.16
C ILE A 89 1.46 6.60 21.66
N LYS A 90 1.37 5.33 22.05
CA LYS A 90 1.42 4.91 23.47
C LYS A 90 2.84 4.74 24.01
N ASN A 91 3.87 4.76 23.17
CA ASN A 91 5.26 4.49 23.53
C ASN A 91 6.21 5.65 23.18
N THR A 92 5.75 6.89 23.37
CA THR A 92 6.44 8.13 22.94
C THR A 92 7.85 8.32 23.50
N GLU A 93 8.19 7.74 24.65
CA GLU A 93 9.54 7.82 25.21
C GLU A 93 10.57 6.92 24.50
N LYS A 94 10.12 5.96 23.67
CA LYS A 94 10.97 4.95 23.01
C LYS A 94 10.75 4.81 21.51
N THR A 95 9.80 5.53 20.92
CA THR A 95 9.46 5.38 19.50
C THR A 95 10.11 6.48 18.66
N PRO A 96 11.15 6.14 17.86
CA PRO A 96 11.73 7.10 16.95
C PRO A 96 10.75 7.45 15.83
N ILE A 97 10.78 8.71 15.38
CA ILE A 97 9.97 9.21 14.25
C ILE A 97 10.15 8.38 12.97
N SER A 98 11.26 7.64 12.87
CA SER A 98 11.57 6.70 11.79
C SER A 98 10.49 5.63 11.62
N ASP A 99 9.92 5.07 12.70
CA ASP A 99 8.90 4.02 12.57
C ASP A 99 7.62 4.55 11.91
N ALA A 100 7.22 5.79 12.22
CA ALA A 100 6.11 6.44 11.55
C ALA A 100 6.43 6.66 10.06
N LEU A 101 7.64 7.12 9.74
CA LEU A 101 8.08 7.35 8.36
C LEU A 101 8.17 6.05 7.55
N PHE A 102 8.58 4.94 8.18
CA PHE A 102 8.64 3.61 7.57
C PHE A 102 7.26 3.09 7.16
N VAL A 103 6.18 3.56 7.78
CA VAL A 103 4.79 3.26 7.39
C VAL A 103 4.25 4.29 6.39
N VAL A 104 4.46 5.58 6.66
CA VAL A 104 3.86 6.67 5.87
C VAL A 104 4.43 6.76 4.45
N ILE A 105 5.74 6.58 4.27
CA ILE A 105 6.36 6.69 2.94
C ILE A 105 5.86 5.58 2.00
N PRO A 106 5.91 4.28 2.36
CA PRO A 106 5.34 3.24 1.51
C PRO A 106 3.85 3.44 1.25
N TYR A 107 3.07 3.91 2.24
CA TYR A 107 1.65 4.21 2.05
C TYR A 107 1.39 5.06 0.80
N PHE A 108 2.10 6.17 0.61
CA PHE A 108 1.93 7.02 -0.56
C PHE A 108 2.29 6.30 -1.86
N ILE A 109 3.40 5.55 -1.87
CA ILE A 109 3.87 4.84 -3.06
C ILE A 109 2.83 3.79 -3.51
N PHE A 110 2.34 2.96 -2.58
CA PHE A 110 1.32 1.96 -2.88
C PHE A 110 0.01 2.60 -3.33
N THR A 111 -0.42 3.69 -2.69
CA THR A 111 -1.65 4.42 -3.07
C THR A 111 -1.55 5.00 -4.48
N ILE A 112 -0.39 5.53 -4.87
CA ILE A 112 -0.15 6.04 -6.23
C ILE A 112 -0.26 4.88 -7.25
N VAL A 113 0.35 3.73 -6.96
CA VAL A 113 0.26 2.55 -7.83
C VAL A 113 -1.19 2.10 -8.01
N GLU A 114 -1.99 2.11 -6.95
CA GLU A 114 -3.42 1.79 -6.97
C GLU A 114 -4.26 2.81 -7.74
N ALA A 115 -3.91 4.10 -7.65
CA ALA A 115 -4.51 5.15 -8.46
C ALA A 115 -4.23 4.90 -9.95
N ILE A 116 -2.99 4.57 -10.31
CA ILE A 116 -2.59 4.24 -11.69
C ILE A 116 -3.33 2.98 -12.17
N PHE A 117 -3.47 1.95 -11.32
CA PHE A 117 -4.25 0.77 -11.61
C PHE A 117 -5.70 1.12 -11.98
N THR A 118 -6.33 1.93 -11.14
CA THR A 118 -7.70 2.41 -11.31
C THR A 118 -7.87 3.18 -12.63
N ILE A 119 -6.96 4.12 -12.92
CA ILE A 119 -6.97 4.89 -14.17
C ILE A 119 -6.85 3.96 -15.38
N LYS A 120 -5.96 2.95 -15.32
CA LYS A 120 -5.79 1.99 -16.43
C LYS A 120 -6.99 1.05 -16.61
N LEU A 121 -7.77 0.79 -15.56
CA LEU A 121 -9.05 0.07 -15.68
C LEU A 121 -10.14 0.93 -16.34
N ILE A 122 -10.18 2.22 -16.01
CA ILE A 122 -11.21 3.15 -16.53
C ILE A 122 -10.91 3.56 -17.98
N LYS A 123 -9.63 3.71 -18.34
CA LYS A 123 -9.24 4.15 -19.68
C LYS A 123 -9.84 3.20 -20.74
N PRO A 124 -10.58 3.74 -21.73
CA PRO A 124 -11.04 2.93 -22.84
C PRO A 124 -9.82 2.30 -23.53
N LYS A 125 -9.90 1.01 -23.86
CA LYS A 125 -8.94 0.41 -24.79
C LYS A 125 -9.06 1.21 -26.08
N ALA A 126 -8.05 2.01 -26.42
CA ALA A 126 -7.97 2.60 -27.74
C ALA A 126 -8.15 1.46 -28.75
N GLU A 127 -9.17 1.57 -29.59
CA GLU A 127 -9.39 0.66 -30.71
C GLU A 127 -8.08 0.57 -31.48
N LYS A 128 -7.53 -0.64 -31.52
CA LYS A 128 -6.45 -1.01 -32.43
C LYS A 128 -7.07 -1.79 -33.56
#